data_AF-A0A2N2ECP1-F1
#
_entry.id   AF-A0A2N2ECP1-F1
#
_cell.length_a   1.000
_cell.length_b   1.000
_cell.length_c   1.000
_cell.angle_alpha   90.00
_cell.angle_beta   90.00
_cell.angle_gamma   90.00
#
_symmetry.space_group_name_H-M   'P 1'
#
loop_
_entity.id
_entity.type
_entity.pdbx_description
1 polymer ?
#
loop_
_entity_poly.entity_id
_entity_poly.type
_entity_poly.pdbx_seq_one_letter_code
_entity_poly.pdbx_strand_id
1 'polypeptide(L)'
;MKYLNIFNVHVNCTDRKTLLKDIQDMVHKKQASYIAFTNVHVIVTAMKNEQLRKTLNEADRVAPDGMPLVWLGKFLMKSGVERCSGPDIMEEVMKVSNVNGYSHYFYGSTEDTLSRLQQELSIKYPKLKIAGSYSPPFRELSKEEDQIIVNEVNRLSPDFIWVGLGAPKQEIWMKKHKKLINRGVMMGVGAAFDFHAGSIKRAPHWMQKVGFEWLFRLIQEPKRLWKRYFITNLVFLYSLLTKGVKLEEREIL
;
A
#
# COMPACT_ATOMS: atom_id res chain seq x y z
N MET A 1 6.81 18.56 5.07
CA MET A 1 5.81 17.86 4.23
C MET A 1 4.43 18.03 4.84
N LYS A 2 3.39 18.28 4.03
CA LYS A 2 2.00 18.43 4.49
C LYS A 2 1.31 17.08 4.66
N TYR A 3 0.44 16.97 5.65
CA TYR A 3 -0.40 15.80 5.87
C TYR A 3 -1.79 16.17 6.40
N LEU A 4 -2.76 15.31 6.09
CA LEU A 4 -4.09 15.34 6.68
C LEU A 4 -4.06 14.52 7.97
N ASN A 5 -4.41 15.14 9.10
CA ASN A 5 -4.69 14.43 10.33
C ASN A 5 -6.14 13.96 10.31
N ILE A 6 -6.33 12.69 9.95
CA ILE A 6 -7.64 12.03 9.86
C ILE A 6 -7.77 11.07 11.04
N PHE A 7 -8.44 11.53 12.09
CA PHE A 7 -8.67 10.75 13.32
C PHE A 7 -7.37 10.19 13.95
N ASN A 8 -6.34 11.03 14.05
CA ASN A 8 -5.00 10.71 14.54
C ASN A 8 -4.18 9.79 13.62
N VAL A 9 -4.53 9.71 12.33
CA VAL A 9 -3.70 9.11 11.29
C VAL A 9 -3.22 10.21 10.35
N HIS A 10 -1.90 10.30 10.16
CA HIS A 10 -1.28 11.28 9.29
C HIS A 10 -1.17 10.74 7.86
N VAL A 11 -2.07 11.18 6.97
CA VAL A 11 -2.06 10.80 5.55
C VAL A 11 -1.35 11.88 4.75
N ASN A 12 -0.36 11.52 3.94
CA ASN A 12 0.38 12.50 3.16
C ASN A 12 -0.51 13.18 2.13
N CYS A 13 -0.35 14.49 2.06
CA CYS A 13 -0.87 15.30 0.99
C CYS A 13 0.06 15.16 -0.22
N THR A 14 -0.22 14.18 -1.09
CA THR A 14 0.64 13.85 -2.23
C THR A 14 -0.17 13.53 -3.49
N ASP A 15 0.47 13.68 -4.63
CA ASP A 15 0.01 13.19 -5.92
C ASP A 15 0.89 12.04 -6.42
N ARG A 16 0.49 11.40 -7.52
CA ARG A 16 1.23 10.24 -8.05
C ARG A 16 2.66 10.59 -8.46
N LYS A 17 2.89 11.77 -9.03
CA LYS A 17 4.22 12.19 -9.50
C LYS A 17 5.17 12.40 -8.33
N THR A 18 4.68 13.08 -7.30
CA THR A 18 5.41 13.37 -6.07
C THR A 18 5.71 12.09 -5.31
N LEU A 19 4.74 11.19 -5.16
CA LEU A 19 4.96 9.91 -4.52
C LEU A 19 5.97 9.03 -5.26
N LEU A 20 5.91 8.99 -6.61
CA LEU A 20 6.91 8.25 -7.39
C LEU A 20 8.32 8.81 -7.24
N LYS A 21 8.46 10.13 -7.14
CA LYS A 21 9.74 10.77 -6.83
C LYS A 21 10.23 10.38 -5.43
N ASP A 22 9.37 10.45 -4.41
CA ASP A 22 9.69 10.02 -3.06
C ASP A 22 10.17 8.56 -3.02
N ILE A 23 9.50 7.67 -3.77
CA ILE A 23 9.87 6.26 -3.87
C ILE A 23 11.28 6.10 -4.47
N GLN A 24 11.61 6.83 -5.54
CA GLN A 24 12.93 6.78 -6.15
C GLN A 24 14.01 7.31 -5.19
N ASP A 25 13.73 8.42 -4.49
CA ASP A 25 14.64 8.97 -3.49
C ASP A 25 14.88 7.98 -2.34
N MET A 26 13.84 7.25 -1.90
CA MET A 26 13.97 6.20 -0.87
C MET A 26 14.84 5.03 -1.34
N VAL A 27 14.68 4.56 -2.58
CA VAL A 27 15.55 3.50 -3.15
C VAL A 27 17.01 3.95 -3.15
N HIS A 28 17.29 5.19 -3.56
CA HIS A 28 18.66 5.72 -3.61
C HIS A 28 19.33 5.82 -2.24
N LYS A 29 18.56 6.02 -1.16
CA LYS A 29 19.10 6.02 0.22
C LYS A 29 19.65 4.65 0.65
N LYS A 30 19.29 3.56 -0.03
CA LYS A 30 19.71 2.17 0.29
C LYS A 30 19.45 1.79 1.76
N GLN A 31 18.36 2.28 2.32
CA GLN A 31 17.88 1.95 3.67
C GLN A 31 16.49 1.36 3.59
N ALA A 32 16.10 0.58 4.60
CA ALA A 32 14.74 0.08 4.70
C ALA A 32 13.75 1.20 4.99
N SER A 33 12.72 1.30 4.17
CA SER A 33 11.60 2.23 4.32
C SER A 33 10.29 1.50 4.03
N TYR A 34 9.17 2.05 4.48
CA TYR A 34 7.87 1.52 4.09
C TYR A 34 6.83 2.59 3.80
N ILE A 35 5.96 2.24 2.86
CA ILE A 35 4.84 3.05 2.40
C ILE A 35 3.54 2.28 2.62
N ALA A 36 2.59 2.94 3.28
CA ALA A 36 1.25 2.42 3.52
C ALA A 36 0.23 3.09 2.61
N PHE A 37 -0.47 2.32 1.79
CA PHE A 37 -1.59 2.78 0.98
C PHE A 37 -2.88 2.73 1.80
N THR A 38 -3.35 3.89 2.25
CA THR A 38 -4.40 3.98 3.27
C THR A 38 -5.72 4.41 2.67
N ASN A 39 -6.77 3.64 2.97
CA ASN A 39 -8.15 3.90 2.56
C ASN A 39 -9.05 4.10 3.79
N VAL A 40 -10.32 4.44 3.57
CA VAL A 40 -11.32 4.64 4.65
C VAL A 40 -11.38 3.47 5.63
N HIS A 41 -11.29 2.24 5.13
CA HIS A 41 -11.32 1.07 6.00
C HIS A 41 -10.10 0.99 6.90
N VAL A 42 -8.90 1.28 6.39
CA VAL A 42 -7.66 1.31 7.19
C VAL A 42 -7.73 2.41 8.25
N ILE A 43 -8.21 3.61 7.90
CA ILE A 43 -8.43 4.71 8.85
C ILE A 43 -9.37 4.28 9.98
N VAL A 44 -10.55 3.75 9.65
CA VAL A 44 -11.52 3.33 10.66
C VAL A 44 -11.00 2.19 11.52
N THR A 45 -10.22 1.28 10.94
CA THR A 45 -9.56 0.21 11.69
C THR A 45 -8.53 0.79 12.67
N ALA A 46 -7.74 1.77 12.24
CA ALA A 46 -6.74 2.43 13.08
C ALA A 46 -7.36 3.24 14.24
N MET A 47 -8.60 3.71 14.10
CA MET A 47 -9.32 4.36 15.21
C MET A 47 -9.53 3.43 16.41
N LYS A 48 -9.66 2.11 16.16
CA LYS A 48 -9.88 1.09 17.20
C LYS A 48 -8.64 0.26 17.50
N ASN A 49 -7.59 0.38 16.68
CA ASN A 49 -6.37 -0.40 16.80
C ASN A 49 -5.17 0.56 16.94
N GLU A 50 -4.72 0.74 18.17
CA GLU A 50 -3.59 1.61 18.49
C GLU A 50 -2.28 1.18 17.82
N GLN A 51 -2.03 -0.13 17.73
CA GLN A 51 -0.84 -0.66 17.06
C GLN A 51 -0.82 -0.28 15.58
N LEU A 52 -1.95 -0.38 14.89
CA LEU A 52 -2.07 0.05 13.50
C LEU A 52 -1.92 1.57 13.36
N ARG A 53 -2.55 2.36 14.23
CA ARG A 53 -2.40 3.83 14.23
C ARG A 53 -0.93 4.25 14.37
N LYS A 54 -0.21 3.66 15.33
CA LYS A 54 1.23 3.89 15.53
C LYS A 54 2.04 3.48 14.30
N THR A 55 1.73 2.30 13.76
CA THR A 55 2.35 1.77 12.54
C THR A 55 2.19 2.72 11.35
N LEU A 56 1.01 3.30 11.15
CA LEU A 56 0.78 4.27 10.06
C LEU A 56 1.54 5.57 10.30
N ASN A 57 1.48 6.12 11.52
CA ASN A 57 2.12 7.41 11.83
C ASN A 57 3.66 7.36 11.86
N GLU A 58 4.26 6.17 11.94
CA GLU A 58 5.71 5.96 11.86
C GLU A 58 6.17 5.53 10.45
N ALA A 59 5.26 5.48 9.47
CA ALA A 59 5.58 5.17 8.08
C ALA A 59 6.37 6.29 7.41
N ASP A 60 7.24 5.93 6.46
CA ASP A 60 7.98 6.92 5.68
C ASP A 60 7.02 7.69 4.77
N ARG A 61 6.02 7.01 4.21
CA ARG A 61 4.84 7.63 3.59
C ARG A 61 3.56 6.85 3.90
N VAL A 62 2.47 7.60 4.07
CA VAL A 62 1.09 7.14 4.12
C VAL A 62 0.36 7.76 2.93
N ALA A 63 0.24 7.00 1.83
CA ALA A 63 -0.35 7.48 0.59
C ALA A 63 -1.89 7.34 0.60
N PRO A 64 -2.64 8.32 0.08
CA PRO A 64 -4.09 8.26 0.01
C PRO A 64 -4.57 7.26 -1.07
N ASP A 65 -5.11 6.12 -0.62
CA ASP A 65 -5.70 5.09 -1.46
C ASP A 65 -7.24 5.14 -1.40
N GLY A 66 -7.84 6.13 -2.05
CA GLY A 66 -9.29 6.18 -2.21
C GLY A 66 -9.83 7.59 -2.33
N MET A 67 -10.92 7.73 -3.08
CA MET A 67 -11.51 9.04 -3.37
C MET A 67 -12.00 9.82 -2.14
N PRO A 68 -12.55 9.22 -1.06
CA PRO A 68 -12.93 9.99 0.11
C PRO A 68 -11.77 10.79 0.74
N LEU A 69 -10.56 10.21 0.77
CA LEU A 69 -9.38 10.91 1.29
C LEU A 69 -8.90 12.00 0.32
N VAL A 70 -9.01 11.75 -0.98
CA VAL A 70 -8.70 12.73 -2.02
C VAL A 70 -9.65 13.93 -1.96
N TRP A 71 -10.96 13.70 -1.82
CA TRP A 71 -11.96 14.76 -1.69
C TRP A 71 -11.70 15.62 -0.46
N LEU A 72 -11.43 14.98 0.68
CA LEU A 72 -11.07 15.66 1.93
C LEU A 72 -9.80 16.48 1.79
N GLY A 73 -8.76 15.93 1.14
CA GLY A 73 -7.52 16.64 0.87
C GLY A 73 -7.70 17.85 -0.06
N LYS A 74 -8.47 17.68 -1.13
CA LYS A 74 -8.80 18.78 -2.07
C LYS A 74 -9.63 19.87 -1.39
N PHE A 75 -10.56 19.50 -0.51
CA PHE A 75 -11.36 20.45 0.25
C PHE A 75 -10.48 21.31 1.18
N LEU A 76 -9.50 20.70 1.85
CA LEU A 76 -8.63 21.41 2.81
C LEU A 76 -7.46 22.17 2.17
N MET A 77 -6.89 21.68 1.07
CA MET A 77 -5.70 22.27 0.44
C MET A 77 -5.95 23.00 -0.89
N LYS A 78 -7.16 22.92 -1.45
CA LYS A 78 -7.54 23.43 -2.79
C LYS A 78 -6.81 22.82 -3.99
N SER A 79 -5.67 22.13 -3.82
CA SER A 79 -4.99 21.34 -4.88
C SER A 79 -3.94 20.36 -4.30
N GLY A 80 -3.39 19.46 -5.13
CA GLY A 80 -2.19 18.68 -4.78
C GLY A 80 -2.40 17.32 -4.09
N VAL A 81 -3.64 16.82 -4.01
CA VAL A 81 -3.92 15.45 -3.56
C VAL A 81 -4.55 14.65 -4.69
N GLU A 82 -3.92 13.54 -5.06
CA GLU A 82 -4.46 12.55 -5.99
C GLU A 82 -4.61 11.19 -5.32
N ARG A 83 -5.37 10.30 -5.96
CA ARG A 83 -5.44 8.91 -5.53
C ARG A 83 -4.14 8.20 -5.92
N CYS A 84 -3.44 7.68 -4.93
CA CYS A 84 -2.22 6.89 -5.11
C CYS A 84 -2.52 5.45 -4.69
N SER A 85 -3.22 4.68 -5.53
CA SER A 85 -3.56 3.30 -5.17
C SER A 85 -2.36 2.36 -5.31
N GLY A 86 -2.28 1.36 -4.44
CA GLY A 86 -1.20 0.35 -4.48
C GLY A 86 -1.03 -0.30 -5.85
N PRO A 87 -2.10 -0.76 -6.52
CA PRO A 87 -2.01 -1.31 -7.89
C PRO A 87 -1.46 -0.33 -8.93
N ASP A 88 -1.85 0.95 -8.87
CA ASP A 88 -1.35 1.98 -9.81
C ASP A 88 0.13 2.26 -9.59
N ILE A 89 0.53 2.48 -8.34
CA ILE A 89 1.92 2.75 -8.00
C ILE A 89 2.81 1.55 -8.32
N MET A 90 2.32 0.34 -8.07
CA MET A 90 3.01 -0.88 -8.49
C MET A 90 3.27 -0.90 -10.00
N GLU A 91 2.26 -0.60 -10.82
CA GLU A 91 2.43 -0.55 -12.27
C GLU A 91 3.47 0.48 -12.72
N GLU A 92 3.41 1.70 -12.17
CA GLU A 92 4.34 2.77 -12.50
C GLU A 92 5.78 2.46 -12.06
N VAL A 93 5.94 1.86 -10.88
CA VAL A 93 7.26 1.41 -10.41
C VAL A 93 7.80 0.31 -11.32
N MET A 94 7.01 -0.68 -11.73
CA MET A 94 7.47 -1.73 -12.67
C MET A 94 7.95 -1.14 -14.01
N LYS A 95 7.24 -0.14 -14.55
CA LYS A 95 7.67 0.56 -15.79
C LYS A 95 9.04 1.21 -15.62
N VAL A 96 9.25 1.92 -14.51
CA VAL A 96 10.54 2.56 -14.19
C VAL A 96 11.64 1.51 -13.99
N SER A 97 11.35 0.44 -13.25
CA SER A 97 12.29 -0.65 -13.01
C SER A 97 12.70 -1.41 -14.26
N ASN A 98 11.79 -1.58 -15.23
CA ASN A 98 12.11 -2.22 -16.51
C ASN A 98 13.15 -1.43 -17.32
N VAL A 99 13.29 -0.11 -17.07
CA VAL A 99 14.31 0.74 -17.68
C VAL A 99 15.57 0.80 -16.81
N ASN A 100 15.41 1.05 -15.50
CA ASN A 100 16.52 1.33 -14.59
C ASN A 100 17.14 0.07 -13.97
N GLY A 101 16.52 -1.10 -14.16
CA GLY A 101 17.02 -2.38 -13.69
C GLY A 101 16.93 -2.57 -12.18
N TYR A 102 15.94 -1.96 -11.52
CA TYR A 102 15.64 -2.18 -10.11
C TYR A 102 15.08 -3.59 -9.87
N SER A 103 15.38 -4.15 -8.71
CA SER A 103 14.97 -5.51 -8.31
C SER A 103 13.74 -5.54 -7.41
N HIS A 104 12.92 -6.59 -7.55
CA HIS A 104 11.65 -6.74 -6.86
C HIS A 104 11.56 -8.04 -6.07
N TYR A 105 11.02 -7.96 -4.86
CA TYR A 105 10.63 -9.11 -4.05
C TYR A 105 9.13 -9.08 -3.76
N PHE A 106 8.44 -10.22 -3.88
CA PHE A 106 7.00 -10.32 -3.65
C PHE A 106 6.69 -11.18 -2.43
N TYR A 107 6.09 -10.59 -1.40
CA TYR A 107 5.76 -11.28 -0.16
C TYR A 107 4.25 -11.26 0.11
N GLY A 108 3.61 -12.42 0.25
CA GLY A 108 2.17 -12.54 0.51
C GLY A 108 1.40 -13.26 -0.60
N SER A 109 0.07 -13.20 -0.53
CA SER A 109 -0.85 -13.97 -1.39
C SER A 109 -0.58 -15.49 -1.35
N THR A 110 -1.04 -16.23 -2.38
CA THR A 110 -0.82 -17.67 -2.56
C THR A 110 0.31 -17.93 -3.57
N GLU A 111 0.89 -19.13 -3.54
CA GLU A 111 1.87 -19.57 -4.55
C GLU A 111 1.34 -19.49 -5.99
N ASP A 112 0.07 -19.84 -6.21
CA ASP A 112 -0.58 -19.72 -7.53
C ASP A 112 -0.65 -18.26 -7.99
N THR A 113 -1.07 -17.33 -7.12
CA THR A 113 -1.13 -15.91 -7.45
C THR A 113 0.27 -15.33 -7.69
N LEU A 114 1.26 -15.70 -6.88
CA LEU A 114 2.64 -15.23 -7.07
C LEU A 114 3.26 -15.79 -8.36
N SER A 115 2.99 -17.05 -8.71
CA SER A 115 3.47 -17.66 -9.95
C SER A 115 2.88 -16.95 -11.17
N ARG A 116 1.56 -16.72 -11.17
CA ARG A 116 0.88 -15.97 -12.24
C ARG A 116 1.35 -14.52 -12.32
N LEU A 117 1.50 -13.86 -11.18
CA LEU A 117 2.02 -12.49 -11.13
C LEU A 117 3.39 -12.40 -11.80
N GLN A 118 4.31 -13.32 -11.48
CA GLN A 118 5.64 -13.33 -12.08
C GLN A 118 5.60 -13.58 -13.59
N GLN A 119 4.74 -14.51 -14.04
CA GLN A 119 4.53 -14.78 -15.47
C GLN A 119 4.03 -13.52 -16.20
N GLU A 120 2.94 -12.91 -15.74
CA GLU A 120 2.35 -11.71 -16.37
C GLU A 120 3.34 -10.53 -16.38
N LEU A 121 4.08 -10.34 -15.28
CA LEU A 121 5.09 -9.29 -15.20
C LEU A 121 6.27 -9.55 -16.15
N SER A 122 6.71 -10.80 -16.32
CA SER A 122 7.80 -11.13 -17.25
C SER A 122 7.43 -10.88 -18.71
N ILE A 123 6.16 -11.11 -19.08
CA ILE A 123 5.63 -10.83 -20.42
C ILE A 123 5.52 -9.32 -20.62
N LYS A 124 4.94 -8.60 -19.66
CA LYS A 124 4.67 -7.16 -19.76
C LYS A 124 5.94 -6.31 -19.64
N TYR A 125 6.91 -6.77 -18.86
CA TYR A 125 8.16 -6.07 -18.55
C TYR A 125 9.38 -7.01 -18.69
N PRO A 126 9.86 -7.28 -19.92
CA PRO A 126 10.88 -8.30 -20.17
C PRO A 126 12.25 -8.07 -19.52
N LYS A 127 12.55 -6.83 -19.07
CA LYS A 127 13.82 -6.48 -18.41
C LYS A 127 13.67 -6.37 -16.88
N LEU A 128 12.49 -6.68 -16.34
CA LEU A 128 12.22 -6.60 -14.92
C LEU A 128 13.04 -7.63 -14.15
N LYS A 129 13.71 -7.20 -13.08
CA LYS A 129 14.46 -8.12 -12.20
C LYS A 129 13.59 -8.55 -11.03
N ILE A 130 13.14 -9.79 -11.05
CA ILE A 130 12.46 -10.41 -9.92
C ILE A 130 13.52 -11.14 -9.09
N ALA A 131 13.81 -10.61 -7.91
CA ALA A 131 14.82 -11.15 -7.00
C ALA A 131 14.32 -12.39 -6.26
N GLY A 132 13.01 -12.46 -5.99
CA GLY A 132 12.39 -13.58 -5.32
C GLY A 132 10.92 -13.34 -4.99
N SER A 133 10.27 -14.36 -4.47
CA SER A 133 8.89 -14.30 -3.99
C SER A 133 8.65 -15.33 -2.89
N TYR A 134 7.76 -15.02 -1.95
CA TYR A 134 7.41 -15.94 -0.88
C TYR A 134 5.93 -15.79 -0.49
N SER A 135 5.20 -16.91 -0.52
CA SER A 135 3.81 -17.01 -0.04
C SER A 135 3.81 -17.55 1.40
N PRO A 136 3.68 -16.70 2.43
CA PRO A 136 3.59 -17.17 3.80
C PRO A 136 2.31 -18.02 4.00
N PRO A 137 2.34 -19.04 4.88
CA PRO A 137 1.14 -19.76 5.27
C PRO A 137 0.08 -18.83 5.87
N PHE A 138 -1.19 -19.22 5.76
CA PHE A 138 -2.33 -18.48 6.30
C PHE A 138 -2.48 -18.65 7.83
N ARG A 139 -1.38 -18.52 8.57
CA ARG A 139 -1.27 -18.52 10.03
C ARG A 139 -0.15 -17.57 10.46
N GLU A 140 0.01 -17.39 11.76
CA GLU A 140 1.19 -16.70 12.28
C GLU A 140 2.45 -17.56 12.05
N LEU A 141 3.55 -16.87 11.74
CA LEU A 141 4.87 -17.48 11.58
C LEU A 141 5.54 -17.63 12.94
N SER A 142 6.34 -18.68 13.11
CA SER A 142 7.29 -18.75 14.21
C SER A 142 8.38 -17.69 14.04
N LYS A 143 9.13 -17.41 15.11
CA LYS A 143 10.25 -16.45 15.03
C LYS A 143 11.33 -16.93 14.07
N GLU A 144 11.54 -18.23 14.00
CA GLU A 144 12.52 -18.89 13.12
C GLU A 144 12.08 -18.79 11.66
N GLU A 145 10.80 -19.06 11.35
CA GLU A 145 10.24 -18.87 10.01
C GLU A 145 10.36 -17.41 9.54
N ASP A 146 9.99 -16.45 10.40
CA ASP A 146 10.11 -15.01 10.15
C ASP A 146 11.58 -14.61 9.91
N GLN A 147 12.52 -15.16 10.69
CA GLN A 147 13.95 -14.87 10.55
C GLN A 147 14.54 -15.44 9.26
N ILE A 148 14.09 -16.61 8.80
CA ILE A 148 14.51 -17.19 7.50
C ILE A 148 14.16 -16.22 6.37
N ILE A 149 12.94 -15.66 6.39
CA ILE A 149 12.46 -14.70 5.40
C ILE A 149 13.29 -13.42 5.46
N VAL A 150 13.54 -12.87 6.65
CA VAL A 150 14.41 -11.70 6.83
C VAL A 150 15.80 -11.93 6.25
N ASN A 151 16.40 -13.08 6.53
CA ASN A 151 17.74 -13.44 6.05
C ASN A 151 17.76 -13.56 4.52
N GLU A 152 16.74 -14.17 3.93
CA GLU A 152 16.59 -14.28 2.48
C GLU A 152 16.47 -12.90 1.83
N VAL A 153 15.56 -12.06 2.31
CA VAL A 153 15.36 -10.69 1.79
C VAL A 153 16.65 -9.89 1.90
N ASN A 154 17.37 -9.98 3.02
CA ASN A 154 18.65 -9.30 3.20
C ASN A 154 19.73 -9.82 2.24
N ARG A 155 19.81 -11.13 2.04
CA ARG A 155 20.75 -11.76 1.08
C ARG A 155 20.46 -11.32 -0.36
N LEU A 156 19.18 -11.29 -0.74
CA LEU A 156 18.75 -10.89 -2.08
C LEU A 156 18.85 -9.38 -2.30
N SER A 157 18.77 -8.59 -1.22
CA SER A 157 18.90 -7.13 -1.22
C SER A 157 18.04 -6.43 -2.30
N PRO A 158 16.72 -6.70 -2.35
CA PRO A 158 15.84 -6.11 -3.36
C PRO A 158 15.70 -4.59 -3.19
N ASP A 159 15.47 -3.88 -4.30
CA ASP A 159 15.16 -2.44 -4.27
C ASP A 159 13.73 -2.19 -3.76
N PHE A 160 12.80 -3.05 -4.16
CA PHE A 160 11.39 -2.97 -3.81
C PHE A 160 10.88 -4.28 -3.21
N ILE A 161 10.13 -4.17 -2.11
CA ILE A 161 9.52 -5.31 -1.43
C ILE A 161 8.00 -5.09 -1.40
N TRP A 162 7.27 -5.85 -2.19
CA TRP A 162 5.82 -5.73 -2.25
C TRP A 162 5.16 -6.65 -1.23
N VAL A 163 4.26 -6.13 -0.41
CA VAL A 163 3.63 -6.86 0.70
C VAL A 163 2.12 -6.99 0.44
N GLY A 164 1.67 -8.20 0.11
CA GLY A 164 0.30 -8.56 -0.23
C GLY A 164 -0.40 -9.39 0.85
N LEU A 165 -0.31 -8.98 2.13
CA LEU A 165 -0.96 -9.69 3.27
C LEU A 165 -2.37 -9.17 3.57
N GLY A 166 -2.72 -8.00 3.02
CA GLY A 166 -3.92 -7.26 3.37
C GLY A 166 -3.78 -6.48 4.68
N ALA A 167 -4.54 -5.39 4.79
CA ALA A 167 -4.58 -4.59 6.00
C ALA A 167 -5.38 -5.30 7.11
N PRO A 168 -4.96 -5.22 8.39
CA PRO A 168 -3.82 -4.45 8.90
C PRO A 168 -2.48 -5.21 8.94
N LYS A 169 -2.46 -6.48 8.49
CA LYS A 169 -1.31 -7.37 8.65
C LYS A 169 -0.08 -6.86 7.91
N GLN A 170 -0.26 -6.35 6.69
CA GLN A 170 0.84 -5.84 5.87
C GLN A 170 1.53 -4.62 6.51
N GLU A 171 0.77 -3.68 7.09
CA GLU A 171 1.36 -2.49 7.71
C GLU A 171 2.17 -2.89 8.94
N ILE A 172 1.60 -3.75 9.80
CA ILE A 172 2.25 -4.24 11.01
C ILE A 172 3.51 -5.04 10.66
N TRP A 173 3.44 -5.90 9.63
CA TRP A 173 4.58 -6.65 9.13
C TRP A 173 5.69 -5.71 8.67
N MET A 174 5.39 -4.73 7.80
CA MET A 174 6.39 -3.78 7.30
C MET A 174 7.04 -2.99 8.44
N LYS A 175 6.26 -2.54 9.43
CA LYS A 175 6.81 -1.82 10.58
C LYS A 175 7.75 -2.67 11.42
N LYS A 176 7.37 -3.92 11.70
CA LYS A 176 8.20 -4.90 12.42
C LYS A 176 9.51 -5.14 11.67
N HIS A 177 9.44 -5.26 10.34
CA HIS A 177 10.56 -5.63 9.49
C HIS A 177 11.46 -4.46 9.07
N LYS A 178 11.02 -3.20 9.19
CA LYS A 178 11.84 -2.02 8.86
C LYS A 178 13.20 -2.01 9.59
N LYS A 179 13.26 -2.52 10.82
CA LYS A 179 14.51 -2.59 11.61
C LYS A 179 15.35 -3.84 11.34
N LEU A 180 14.79 -4.84 10.66
CA LEU A 180 15.42 -6.14 10.42
C LEU A 180 15.93 -6.27 8.99
N ILE A 181 15.31 -5.54 8.06
CA ILE A 181 15.69 -5.49 6.66
C ILE A 181 16.75 -4.39 6.48
N ASN A 182 17.84 -4.72 5.80
CA ASN A 182 18.97 -3.81 5.60
C ASN A 182 18.63 -2.68 4.61
N ARG A 183 17.93 -3.00 3.51
CA ARG A 183 17.54 -2.06 2.46
C ARG A 183 16.28 -2.50 1.72
N GLY A 184 15.65 -1.54 1.05
CA GLY A 184 14.51 -1.78 0.18
C GLY A 184 13.29 -0.97 0.61
N VAL A 185 12.48 -0.57 -0.36
CA VAL A 185 11.23 0.14 -0.12
C VAL A 185 10.10 -0.87 -0.03
N MET A 186 9.59 -1.09 1.17
CA MET A 186 8.45 -1.96 1.42
C MET A 186 7.13 -1.24 1.09
N MET A 187 6.24 -1.89 0.36
CA MET A 187 4.97 -1.30 -0.07
C MET A 187 3.80 -2.27 0.16
N GLY A 188 2.88 -1.90 1.05
CA GLY A 188 1.72 -2.71 1.41
C GLY A 188 0.59 -2.57 0.38
N VAL A 189 0.53 -3.47 -0.59
CA VAL A 189 -0.31 -3.32 -1.79
C VAL A 189 -1.58 -4.16 -1.79
N GLY A 190 -1.79 -5.01 -0.78
CA GLY A 190 -2.98 -5.83 -0.63
C GLY A 190 -3.30 -6.62 -1.92
N ALA A 191 -4.51 -6.44 -2.45
CA ALA A 191 -4.99 -7.15 -3.65
C ALA A 191 -4.34 -6.71 -4.98
N ALA A 192 -3.28 -5.90 -4.96
CA ALA A 192 -2.55 -5.55 -6.20
C ALA A 192 -2.00 -6.77 -6.93
N PHE A 193 -1.58 -7.80 -6.19
CA PHE A 193 -1.09 -9.04 -6.79
C PHE A 193 -2.18 -9.71 -7.63
N ASP A 194 -3.41 -9.80 -7.10
CA ASP A 194 -4.53 -10.40 -7.83
C ASP A 194 -4.95 -9.61 -9.08
N PHE A 195 -4.81 -8.27 -9.06
CA PHE A 195 -5.06 -7.46 -10.26
C PHE A 195 -3.99 -7.66 -11.33
N HIS A 196 -2.71 -7.67 -10.95
CA HIS A 196 -1.60 -7.80 -11.89
C HIS A 196 -1.39 -9.25 -12.34
N ALA A 197 -1.82 -10.24 -11.57
CA ALA A 197 -1.90 -11.65 -11.97
C ALA A 197 -3.13 -11.98 -12.86
N GLY A 198 -4.04 -11.02 -13.08
CA GLY A 198 -5.25 -11.21 -13.88
C GLY A 198 -6.38 -12.00 -13.18
N SER A 199 -6.16 -12.43 -11.93
CA SER A 199 -7.14 -13.21 -11.14
C SER A 199 -8.41 -12.41 -10.80
N ILE A 200 -8.29 -11.07 -10.65
CA ILE A 200 -9.43 -10.18 -10.38
C ILE A 200 -9.47 -9.07 -11.42
N LYS A 201 -10.66 -8.78 -11.94
CA LYS A 201 -10.87 -7.66 -12.86
C LYS A 201 -10.89 -6.34 -12.10
N ARG A 202 -10.15 -5.36 -12.60
CA ARG A 202 -10.19 -3.99 -12.08
C ARG A 202 -11.36 -3.22 -12.69
N ALA A 203 -11.88 -2.23 -11.96
CA ALA A 203 -12.96 -1.37 -12.48
C ALA A 203 -12.48 -0.60 -13.73
N PRO A 204 -13.37 -0.32 -14.70
CA PRO A 204 -13.07 0.58 -15.81
C PRO A 204 -12.47 1.92 -15.35
N HIS A 205 -11.56 2.49 -16.14
CA HIS A 205 -10.79 3.67 -15.74
C HIS A 205 -11.67 4.89 -15.38
N TRP A 206 -12.80 5.08 -16.08
CA TRP A 206 -13.75 6.14 -15.76
C TRP A 206 -14.36 5.96 -14.36
N MET A 207 -14.72 4.73 -13.96
CA MET A 207 -15.25 4.42 -12.62
C MET A 207 -14.21 4.66 -11.54
N GLN A 208 -12.94 4.35 -11.81
CA GLN A 208 -11.85 4.62 -10.87
C GLN A 208 -11.69 6.13 -10.63
N LYS A 209 -11.74 6.94 -11.69
CA LYS A 209 -11.60 8.40 -11.63
C LYS A 209 -12.72 9.08 -10.85
N VAL A 210 -13.96 8.66 -11.06
CA VAL A 210 -15.12 9.24 -10.36
C VAL A 210 -15.35 8.64 -8.96
N GLY A 211 -14.61 7.59 -8.59
CA GLY A 211 -14.65 6.99 -7.25
C GLY A 211 -15.62 5.83 -7.05
N PHE A 212 -16.11 5.20 -8.12
CA PHE A 212 -16.99 4.03 -8.06
C PHE A 212 -16.25 2.67 -8.09
N GLU A 213 -14.91 2.66 -7.97
CA GLU A 213 -14.16 1.39 -7.92
C GLU A 213 -14.63 0.49 -6.74
N TRP A 214 -14.99 1.07 -5.60
CA TRP A 214 -15.51 0.30 -4.46
C TRP A 214 -16.83 -0.41 -4.81
N LEU A 215 -17.71 0.22 -5.59
CA LEU A 215 -18.99 -0.36 -6.00
C LEU A 215 -18.76 -1.53 -6.97
N PHE A 216 -17.84 -1.35 -7.92
CA PHE A 216 -17.45 -2.42 -8.83
C PHE A 216 -16.87 -3.64 -8.09
N ARG A 217 -16.04 -3.41 -7.06
CA ARG A 217 -15.54 -4.48 -6.20
C ARG A 217 -16.64 -5.13 -5.37
N LEU A 218 -17.57 -4.34 -4.83
CA LEU A 218 -18.71 -4.86 -4.08
C LEU A 218 -19.56 -5.82 -4.93
N ILE A 219 -19.75 -5.52 -6.21
CA ILE A 219 -20.47 -6.40 -7.13
C ILE A 219 -19.70 -7.71 -7.38
N GLN A 220 -18.37 -7.65 -7.49
CA GLN A 220 -17.55 -8.85 -7.67
C GLN A 220 -17.46 -9.72 -6.41
N GLU A 221 -17.41 -9.11 -5.22
CA GLU A 221 -17.20 -9.81 -3.95
C GLU A 221 -18.20 -9.38 -2.87
N PRO A 222 -19.51 -9.53 -3.10
CA PRO A 222 -20.55 -8.95 -2.25
C PRO A 222 -20.48 -9.49 -0.83
N LYS A 223 -20.36 -10.82 -0.66
CA LYS A 223 -20.29 -11.48 0.64
C LYS A 223 -19.15 -10.97 1.52
N ARG A 224 -18.02 -10.61 0.92
CA ARG A 224 -16.80 -10.17 1.63
C ARG A 224 -16.83 -8.67 1.91
N LEU A 225 -17.28 -7.85 0.96
CA LEU A 225 -17.10 -6.40 1.01
C LEU A 225 -18.31 -5.64 1.56
N TRP A 226 -19.52 -6.21 1.55
CA TRP A 226 -20.73 -5.47 1.97
C TRP A 226 -20.67 -4.98 3.42
N LYS A 227 -20.42 -5.89 4.38
CA LYS A 227 -20.31 -5.54 5.81
C LYS A 227 -19.19 -4.54 6.02
N ARG A 228 -18.04 -4.79 5.38
CA ARG A 228 -16.86 -3.94 5.49
C ARG A 228 -17.21 -2.51 5.06
N TYR A 229 -17.71 -2.32 3.85
CA TYR A 229 -18.00 -0.99 3.32
C TYR A 229 -19.12 -0.29 4.07
N PHE A 230 -20.21 -0.98 4.38
CA PHE A 230 -21.31 -0.38 5.12
C PHE A 230 -20.85 0.13 6.49
N ILE A 231 -20.20 -0.73 7.28
CA ILE A 231 -19.74 -0.37 8.63
C ILE A 231 -18.67 0.72 8.58
N THR A 232 -17.63 0.56 7.74
CA THR A 232 -16.53 1.54 7.77
C THR A 232 -16.93 2.87 7.17
N ASN A 233 -17.77 2.91 6.13
CA ASN A 233 -18.18 4.19 5.55
C ASN A 233 -19.09 4.96 6.52
N LEU A 234 -20.01 4.29 7.22
CA LEU A 234 -20.84 4.94 8.24
C LEU A 234 -20.02 5.46 9.41
N VAL A 235 -19.11 4.65 9.96
CA VAL A 235 -18.23 5.09 11.06
C VAL A 235 -17.34 6.26 10.62
N PHE A 236 -16.83 6.23 9.40
CA PHE A 236 -16.01 7.31 8.85
C PHE A 236 -16.80 8.61 8.73
N LEU A 237 -18.00 8.58 8.14
CA LEU A 237 -18.86 9.77 8.00
C LEU A 237 -19.28 10.34 9.36
N TYR A 238 -19.72 9.49 10.28
CA TYR A 238 -20.06 9.91 11.65
C TYR A 238 -18.86 10.56 12.35
N SER A 239 -17.68 9.96 12.22
CA SER A 239 -16.45 10.50 12.83
C SER A 239 -16.02 11.80 12.16
N LEU A 240 -16.23 11.96 10.86
CA LEU A 240 -15.92 13.18 10.13
C LEU A 240 -16.78 14.34 10.62
N LEU A 241 -18.08 14.10 10.85
CA LEU A 241 -19.03 15.09 11.37
C LEU A 241 -18.77 15.46 12.83
N THR A 242 -18.32 14.52 13.65
CA THR A 242 -18.16 14.72 15.11
C THR A 242 -16.77 15.15 15.55
N LYS A 243 -15.71 14.72 14.85
CA LYS A 243 -14.31 14.95 15.24
C LYS A 243 -13.57 15.92 14.31
N GLY A 244 -14.07 16.14 13.11
CA GLY A 244 -13.40 16.93 12.08
C GLY A 244 -12.08 16.33 11.60
N VAL A 245 -11.42 17.04 10.69
CA VAL A 245 -10.10 16.71 10.12
C VAL A 245 -9.28 17.98 10.06
N LYS A 246 -7.97 17.88 10.30
CA LYS A 246 -7.05 19.03 10.27
C LYS A 246 -5.96 18.83 9.23
N LEU A 247 -5.50 19.94 8.65
CA LEU A 247 -4.28 19.98 7.85
C LEU A 247 -3.12 20.33 8.79
N GLU A 248 -2.01 19.61 8.70
CA GLU A 248 -0.83 19.81 9.53
C GLU A 248 0.46 19.73 8.69
N GLU A 249 1.53 20.30 9.23
CA GLU A 249 2.87 20.32 8.63
C GLU A 249 3.88 19.69 9.60
N ARG A 250 4.81 18.87 9.06
CA ARG A 250 5.95 18.30 9.79
C ARG A 250 7.22 18.54 9.01
N GLU A 251 8.28 18.88 9.74
CA GLU A 251 9.65 18.71 9.27
C GLU A 251 9.99 17.22 9.29
N ILE A 252 10.61 16.72 8.21
CA ILE A 252 11.14 15.36 8.17
C ILE A 252 12.56 15.48 8.71
N LEU A 253 12.79 14.94 9.90
CA LEU A 253 14.14 14.69 10.42
C LEU A 253 14.79 13.52 9.66
#